data_AF-T0ZYQ2-F1
#
_entry.id   AF-T0ZYQ2-F1
#
_cell.length_a   1.000
_cell.length_b   1.000
_cell.length_c   1.000
_cell.angle_alpha   90.00
_cell.angle_beta   90.00
_cell.angle_gamma   90.00
#
_symmetry.space_group_name_H-M   'P 1'
#
loop_
_entity.id
_entity.type
_entity.pdbx_description
1 polymer ?
#
loop_
_entity_poly.entity_id
_entity_poly.type
_entity_poly.pdbx_seq_one_letter_code
_entity_poly.pdbx_strand_id
1 'polypeptide(L)'
;GGSLLGNRIRMQEKLRDSGIFMRSLANRGEKGGLSRSALGSVKILEAAGNKEIIIETVGSGQADLDIMNLADTIVLVLAPGLGDEIQAIKAGIMEISDIFVINKMDREGSYFAIKDIEDIVSMDDAGGWKRPVIGTTNQDPKSYDALIAAIESHKKFLEQN
;
A
#
# COMPACT_ATOMS: atom_id res chain seq x y z
N GLY A 1 -12.09 -5.82 -21.71
CA GLY A 1 -10.76 -5.20 -21.79
C GLY A 1 -10.84 -3.83 -21.19
N GLY A 2 -9.81 -3.27 -20.56
CA GLY A 2 -8.50 -3.79 -20.22
C GLY A 2 -7.94 -2.92 -19.09
N SER A 3 -7.55 -3.52 -17.97
CA SER A 3 -6.55 -2.92 -17.07
C SER A 3 -5.14 -3.44 -17.38
N LEU A 4 -5.00 -4.10 -18.54
CA LEU A 4 -3.78 -4.06 -19.33
C LEU A 4 -3.41 -2.56 -19.47
N LEU A 5 -2.23 -2.05 -19.12
CA LEU A 5 -0.94 -2.68 -19.29
C LEU A 5 0.17 -2.07 -18.41
N GLY A 6 0.00 -0.92 -17.76
CA GLY A 6 1.12 -0.17 -17.17
C GLY A 6 1.90 -0.97 -16.12
N ASN A 7 1.23 -1.39 -15.04
CA ASN A 7 1.87 -2.11 -13.93
C ASN A 7 2.30 -3.52 -14.36
N ARG A 8 1.46 -4.21 -15.14
CA ARG A 8 1.81 -5.52 -15.67
C ARG A 8 3.06 -5.45 -16.56
N ILE A 9 3.13 -4.54 -17.54
CA ILE A 9 4.32 -4.38 -18.40
C ILE A 9 5.57 -4.14 -17.55
N ARG A 10 5.49 -3.25 -16.53
CA ARG A 10 6.62 -2.94 -15.66
C ARG A 10 7.14 -4.15 -14.87
N MET A 11 6.27 -5.13 -14.60
CA MET A 11 6.61 -6.30 -13.79
C MET A 11 6.79 -7.59 -14.61
N GLN A 12 6.23 -7.68 -15.82
CA GLN A 12 6.07 -8.94 -16.55
C GLN A 12 7.39 -9.65 -16.85
N GLU A 13 8.44 -8.91 -17.17
CA GLU A 13 9.78 -9.48 -17.38
C GLU A 13 10.40 -9.99 -16.08
N LYS A 14 10.18 -9.28 -14.96
CA LYS A 14 10.73 -9.62 -13.63
C LYS A 14 9.98 -10.76 -12.94
N LEU A 15 8.72 -11.00 -13.32
CA LEU A 15 7.88 -12.05 -12.74
C LEU A 15 7.97 -13.38 -13.50
N ARG A 16 8.70 -13.43 -14.60
CA ARG A 16 8.91 -14.67 -15.34
C ARG A 16 9.73 -15.62 -14.47
N ASP A 17 9.19 -16.81 -14.24
CA ASP A 17 9.80 -17.90 -13.44
C ASP A 17 9.98 -17.60 -11.94
N SER A 18 9.34 -16.56 -11.39
CA SER A 18 9.45 -16.20 -9.97
C SER A 18 8.48 -16.94 -9.04
N GLY A 19 7.60 -17.78 -9.59
CA GLY A 19 6.50 -18.39 -8.84
C GLY A 19 5.40 -17.40 -8.41
N ILE A 20 5.48 -16.13 -8.83
CA ILE A 20 4.51 -15.09 -8.48
C ILE A 20 3.37 -15.10 -9.50
N PHE A 21 2.14 -15.23 -8.99
CA PHE A 21 0.94 -15.02 -9.78
C PHE A 21 0.50 -13.55 -9.72
N MET A 22 0.27 -12.93 -10.88
CA MET A 22 -0.24 -11.55 -10.97
C MET A 22 -1.49 -11.47 -11.85
N ARG A 23 -2.55 -10.85 -11.34
CA ARG A 23 -3.79 -10.56 -12.08
C ARG A 23 -4.16 -9.09 -12.00
N SER A 24 -4.32 -8.46 -13.16
CA SER A 24 -4.80 -7.08 -13.24
C SER A 24 -6.33 -7.10 -13.31
N LEU A 25 -6.99 -6.38 -12.41
CA LEU A 25 -8.45 -6.22 -12.38
C LEU A 25 -8.81 -4.81 -12.83
N ALA A 26 -9.90 -4.67 -13.58
CA ALA A 26 -10.38 -3.35 -14.00
C ALA A 26 -11.48 -2.90 -13.02
N ASN A 27 -11.43 -1.64 -12.58
CA ASN A 27 -12.41 -1.11 -11.63
C ASN A 27 -13.84 -1.11 -12.18
N ARG A 28 -14.01 -0.99 -13.50
CA ARG A 28 -15.30 -1.14 -14.22
C ARG A 28 -16.44 -0.22 -13.70
N GLY A 29 -16.08 0.97 -13.20
CA GLY A 29 -17.05 1.97 -12.79
C GLY A 29 -17.59 1.78 -11.36
N GLU A 30 -16.97 0.91 -10.55
CA GLU A 30 -17.23 0.92 -9.11
C GLU A 30 -16.80 2.26 -8.50
N LYS A 31 -17.52 2.66 -7.44
CA LYS A 31 -17.27 3.91 -6.72
C LYS A 31 -16.03 3.86 -5.83
N GLY A 32 -15.55 2.65 -5.51
CA GLY A 32 -14.39 2.41 -4.67
C GLY A 32 -13.10 2.14 -5.45
N GLY A 33 -12.00 1.95 -4.71
CA GLY A 33 -10.67 1.68 -5.23
C GLY A 33 -10.46 0.27 -5.76
N LEU A 34 -11.47 -0.59 -5.63
CA LEU A 34 -11.41 -2.02 -5.93
C LEU A 34 -12.55 -2.46 -6.83
N SER A 35 -12.26 -3.38 -7.76
CA SER A 35 -13.30 -4.03 -8.56
C SER A 35 -14.18 -4.92 -7.69
N ARG A 36 -15.47 -5.11 -8.05
CA ARG A 36 -16.35 -6.12 -7.42
C ARG A 36 -15.76 -7.53 -7.37
N SER A 37 -14.90 -7.87 -8.33
CA SER A 37 -14.25 -9.18 -8.41
C SER A 37 -13.03 -9.34 -7.49
N ALA A 38 -12.60 -8.29 -6.77
CA ALA A 38 -11.40 -8.32 -5.93
C ALA A 38 -11.55 -9.34 -4.80
N LEU A 39 -12.63 -9.27 -4.01
CA LEU A 39 -12.92 -10.21 -2.93
C LEU A 39 -12.93 -11.67 -3.41
N GLY A 40 -13.63 -11.94 -4.52
CA GLY A 40 -13.66 -13.29 -5.09
C GLY A 40 -12.28 -13.77 -5.56
N SER A 41 -11.44 -12.87 -6.06
CA SER A 41 -10.09 -13.21 -6.48
C SER A 41 -9.19 -13.54 -5.28
N VAL A 42 -9.28 -12.77 -4.20
CA VAL A 42 -8.56 -13.05 -2.93
C VAL A 42 -8.94 -14.43 -2.41
N LYS A 43 -10.23 -14.73 -2.28
CA LYS A 43 -10.72 -16.04 -1.80
C LYS A 43 -10.22 -17.22 -2.64
N ILE A 44 -10.15 -17.06 -3.96
CA ILE A 44 -9.62 -18.09 -4.85
C ILE A 44 -8.12 -18.30 -4.61
N LEU A 45 -7.35 -17.22 -4.42
CA LEU A 45 -5.91 -17.30 -4.17
C LEU A 45 -5.62 -17.95 -2.82
N GLU A 46 -6.37 -17.60 -1.77
CA GLU A 46 -6.30 -18.25 -0.46
C GLU A 46 -6.60 -19.75 -0.56
N ALA A 47 -7.70 -20.12 -1.24
CA ALA A 47 -8.08 -21.52 -1.45
C ALA A 47 -7.06 -22.29 -2.30
N ALA A 48 -6.31 -21.60 -3.17
CA ALA A 48 -5.20 -22.17 -3.93
C ALA A 48 -3.89 -22.30 -3.11
N GLY A 49 -3.91 -21.93 -1.82
CA GLY A 49 -2.77 -22.08 -0.91
C GLY A 49 -1.79 -20.91 -0.91
N ASN A 50 -2.14 -19.76 -1.50
CA ASN A 50 -1.31 -18.57 -1.42
C ASN A 50 -1.40 -17.98 -0.02
N LYS A 51 -0.23 -17.79 0.62
CA LYS A 51 -0.13 -17.26 1.99
C LYS A 51 0.08 -15.75 2.05
N GLU A 52 0.54 -15.16 0.94
CA GLU A 52 0.85 -13.75 0.83
C GLU A 52 0.15 -13.23 -0.43
N ILE A 53 -0.81 -12.32 -0.23
CA ILE A 53 -1.62 -11.75 -1.29
C ILE A 53 -1.46 -10.23 -1.22
N ILE A 54 -0.82 -9.66 -2.24
CA ILE A 54 -0.65 -8.20 -2.34
C ILE A 54 -1.77 -7.65 -3.22
N ILE A 55 -2.46 -6.64 -2.71
CA ILE A 55 -3.55 -5.95 -3.41
C ILE A 55 -3.11 -4.50 -3.64
N GLU A 56 -3.07 -4.08 -4.90
CA GLU A 56 -2.84 -2.68 -5.29
C GLU A 56 -4.19 -2.07 -5.69
N THR A 57 -4.55 -0.94 -5.09
CA THR A 57 -5.74 -0.16 -5.47
C THR A 57 -5.45 0.67 -6.73
N VAL A 58 -6.48 1.30 -7.29
CA VAL A 58 -6.31 2.17 -8.47
C VAL A 58 -5.61 3.51 -8.16
N GLY A 59 -5.51 3.91 -6.88
CA GLY A 59 -4.87 5.17 -6.47
C GLY A 59 -5.75 6.40 -6.73
N SER A 60 -7.06 6.27 -6.54
CA SER A 60 -8.03 7.37 -6.80
C SER A 60 -8.26 8.29 -5.59
N GLY A 61 -7.55 8.05 -4.47
CA GLY A 61 -7.67 8.81 -3.24
C GLY A 61 -8.79 8.28 -2.35
N GLN A 62 -9.79 9.11 -2.07
CA GLN A 62 -10.86 8.85 -1.07
C GLN A 62 -11.73 7.61 -1.35
N ALA A 63 -11.71 7.10 -2.57
CA ALA A 63 -12.47 5.90 -2.94
C ALA A 63 -11.81 4.59 -2.47
N ASP A 64 -10.56 4.62 -2.03
CA ASP A 64 -9.78 3.40 -1.80
C ASP A 64 -10.03 2.74 -0.42
N LEU A 65 -10.99 3.27 0.36
CA LEU A 65 -11.35 2.77 1.71
C LEU A 65 -11.83 1.32 1.74
N ASP A 66 -12.36 0.79 0.63
CA ASP A 66 -12.86 -0.58 0.56
C ASP A 66 -11.77 -1.64 0.84
N ILE A 67 -10.48 -1.25 0.76
CA ILE A 67 -9.34 -2.12 1.05
C ILE A 67 -9.32 -2.66 2.48
N MET A 68 -9.92 -1.94 3.44
CA MET A 68 -10.07 -2.38 4.84
C MET A 68 -10.77 -3.73 4.97
N ASN A 69 -11.64 -4.07 4.01
CA ASN A 69 -12.39 -5.32 4.06
C ASN A 69 -11.62 -6.50 3.47
N LEU A 70 -10.42 -6.29 2.92
CA LEU A 70 -9.65 -7.30 2.20
C LEU A 70 -8.21 -7.49 2.69
N ALA A 71 -7.62 -6.48 3.32
CA ALA A 71 -6.21 -6.51 3.69
C ALA A 71 -6.04 -6.49 5.21
N ASP A 72 -5.18 -7.37 5.70
CA ASP A 72 -4.78 -7.38 7.11
C ASP A 72 -3.82 -6.22 7.44
N THR A 73 -3.01 -5.79 6.47
CA THR A 73 -2.05 -4.70 6.61
C THR A 73 -2.19 -3.73 5.45
N ILE A 74 -2.42 -2.46 5.75
CA ILE A 74 -2.63 -1.40 4.77
C ILE A 74 -1.40 -0.50 4.74
N VAL A 75 -0.78 -0.40 3.56
CA VAL A 75 0.39 0.44 3.32
C VAL A 75 -0.01 1.63 2.44
N LEU A 76 0.11 2.84 2.97
CA LEU A 76 -0.11 4.07 2.19
C LEU A 76 1.21 4.57 1.62
N VAL A 77 1.29 4.58 0.28
CA VAL A 77 2.47 5.07 -0.44
C VAL A 77 2.23 6.49 -0.96
N LEU A 78 3.09 7.40 -0.51
CA LEU A 78 3.10 8.82 -0.85
C LEU A 78 4.39 9.19 -1.59
N ALA A 79 4.45 10.41 -2.13
CA ALA A 79 5.65 10.98 -2.71
C ALA A 79 5.96 12.35 -2.09
N PRO A 80 7.22 12.80 -2.08
CA PRO A 80 7.58 14.15 -1.67
C PRO A 80 6.91 15.22 -2.53
N GLY A 81 6.63 16.37 -1.92
CA GLY A 81 6.13 17.57 -2.61
C GLY A 81 4.60 17.62 -2.78
N LEU A 82 3.84 16.83 -2.02
CA LEU A 82 2.38 16.83 -2.05
C LEU A 82 1.76 18.13 -1.50
N GLY A 83 2.45 18.88 -0.63
CA GLY A 83 1.95 20.18 -0.14
C GLY A 83 0.54 20.08 0.47
N ASP A 84 -0.39 20.94 0.01
CA ASP A 84 -1.80 20.92 0.42
C ASP A 84 -2.53 19.59 0.09
N GLU A 85 -1.97 18.77 -0.81
CA GLU A 85 -2.54 17.47 -1.15
C GLU A 85 -2.42 16.47 0.01
N ILE A 86 -1.47 16.62 0.94
CA ILE A 86 -1.43 15.78 2.17
C ILE A 86 -2.69 16.05 3.01
N GLN A 87 -3.09 17.31 3.12
CA GLN A 87 -4.33 17.70 3.81
C GLN A 87 -5.57 17.24 3.02
N ALA A 88 -5.50 17.24 1.68
CA ALA A 88 -6.58 16.77 0.80
C ALA A 88 -6.69 15.23 0.71
N ILE A 89 -5.60 14.51 0.99
CA ILE A 89 -5.58 13.05 1.20
C ILE A 89 -6.46 12.67 2.40
N LYS A 90 -6.91 13.65 3.21
CA LYS A 90 -8.06 13.64 4.14
C LYS A 90 -8.20 12.36 4.97
N ALA A 91 -7.99 12.49 6.28
CA ALA A 91 -8.62 11.72 7.36
C ALA A 91 -8.79 10.21 7.09
N GLY A 92 -9.82 9.79 6.34
CA GLY A 92 -10.16 8.39 6.11
C GLY A 92 -9.03 7.46 5.65
N ILE A 93 -8.26 7.76 4.59
CA ILE A 93 -7.21 6.81 4.14
C ILE A 93 -6.03 6.78 5.11
N MET A 94 -5.71 7.93 5.72
CA MET A 94 -4.65 8.04 6.73
C MET A 94 -5.02 7.28 8.00
N GLU A 95 -6.28 7.35 8.42
CA GLU A 95 -6.83 6.69 9.61
C GLU A 95 -6.76 5.17 9.52
N ILE A 96 -6.86 4.61 8.32
CA ILE A 96 -6.92 3.16 8.09
C ILE A 96 -5.57 2.56 7.71
N SER A 97 -4.53 3.38 7.59
CA SER A 97 -3.21 2.95 7.17
C SER A 97 -2.37 2.52 8.36
N ASP A 98 -1.78 1.33 8.26
CA ASP A 98 -0.93 0.77 9.33
C ASP A 98 0.54 1.17 9.16
N ILE A 99 0.96 1.40 7.91
CA ILE A 99 2.33 1.74 7.52
C ILE A 99 2.28 2.84 6.46
N PHE A 100 3.14 3.86 6.62
CA PHE A 100 3.29 4.94 5.65
C PHE A 100 4.63 4.82 4.94
N VAL A 101 4.62 5.03 3.62
CA VAL A 101 5.81 5.00 2.79
C VAL A 101 5.95 6.31 2.05
N ILE A 102 7.07 7.00 2.21
CA ILE A 102 7.47 8.12 1.35
C ILE A 102 8.40 7.56 0.27
N ASN A 103 7.87 7.32 -0.93
CA ASN A 103 8.64 6.82 -2.05
C ASN A 103 9.27 7.97 -2.85
N LYS A 104 10.37 7.68 -3.56
CA LYS A 104 11.22 8.65 -4.29
C LYS A 104 12.03 9.54 -3.36
N MET A 105 12.65 8.95 -2.34
CA MET A 105 13.55 9.63 -1.41
C MET A 105 14.75 10.33 -2.06
N ASP A 106 15.04 10.04 -3.33
CA ASP A 106 16.01 10.75 -4.16
C ASP A 106 15.60 12.19 -4.52
N ARG A 107 14.35 12.61 -4.22
CA ARG A 107 13.86 13.96 -4.49
C ARG A 107 14.19 14.94 -3.37
N GLU A 108 14.30 16.21 -3.75
CA GLU A 108 14.42 17.30 -2.78
C GLU A 108 13.18 17.36 -1.87
N GLY A 109 13.39 17.66 -0.59
CA GLY A 109 12.33 17.78 0.39
C GLY A 109 11.73 16.46 0.90
N SER A 110 12.26 15.31 0.48
CA SER A 110 11.76 14.00 0.93
C SER A 110 11.80 13.80 2.44
N TYR A 111 12.83 14.32 3.11
CA TYR A 111 12.94 14.25 4.57
C TYR A 111 11.89 15.11 5.29
N PHE A 112 11.47 16.24 4.70
CA PHE A 112 10.36 17.02 5.26
C PHE A 112 9.04 16.27 5.15
N ALA A 113 8.80 15.58 4.02
CA ALA A 113 7.61 14.75 3.86
C ALA A 113 7.52 13.60 4.87
N ILE A 114 8.65 12.97 5.24
CA ILE A 114 8.67 11.97 6.33
C ILE A 114 8.20 12.63 7.63
N LYS A 115 8.82 13.76 7.99
CA LYS A 115 8.53 14.44 9.24
C LYS A 115 7.08 14.92 9.32
N ASP A 116 6.53 15.45 8.25
CA ASP A 116 5.14 15.89 8.19
C ASP A 116 4.17 14.73 8.49
N ILE A 117 4.43 13.54 7.95
CA ILE A 117 3.60 12.36 8.22
C ILE A 117 3.83 11.84 9.64
N GLU A 118 5.06 11.81 10.13
CA GLU A 118 5.37 11.43 11.52
C GLU A 118 4.62 12.32 12.51
N ASP A 119 4.63 13.64 12.29
CA ASP A 119 3.92 14.61 13.14
C ASP A 119 2.41 14.34 13.14
N ILE A 120 1.81 14.05 11.97
CA ILE A 120 0.38 13.73 11.83
C ILE A 120 0.01 12.45 12.60
N VAL A 121 0.80 11.39 12.49
CA VAL A 121 0.46 10.07 13.05
C VAL A 121 0.90 9.89 14.50
N SER A 122 1.77 10.77 15.01
CA SER A 122 2.31 10.70 16.38
C SER A 122 1.26 10.78 17.49
N MET A 123 0.07 11.30 17.18
CA MET A 123 -1.02 11.51 18.14
C MET A 123 -2.12 10.45 18.05
N ASP A 124 -2.03 9.50 17.12
CA ASP A 124 -3.00 8.42 16.95
C ASP A 124 -2.59 7.19 17.76
N ASP A 125 -3.48 6.70 18.63
CA ASP A 125 -3.23 5.53 19.47
C ASP A 125 -3.42 4.21 18.71
N ALA A 126 -3.99 4.21 17.49
CA ALA A 126 -3.99 3.08 16.53
C ALA A 126 -4.11 1.65 17.13
N GLY A 127 -4.87 1.47 18.22
CA GLY A 127 -4.98 0.19 18.93
C GLY A 127 -3.69 -0.33 19.57
N GLY A 128 -2.72 0.53 19.88
CA GLY A 128 -1.40 0.17 20.39
C GLY A 128 -0.35 -0.12 19.31
N TRP A 129 -0.72 -0.03 18.02
CA TRP A 129 0.23 -0.17 16.92
C TRP A 129 0.92 1.16 16.61
N LYS A 130 2.25 1.20 16.74
CA LYS A 130 3.03 2.36 16.31
C LYS A 130 3.23 2.34 14.79
N ARG A 131 2.44 3.13 14.07
CA ARG A 131 2.48 3.25 12.60
C ARG A 131 3.83 3.81 12.11
N PRO A 132 4.69 3.03 11.43
CA PRO A 132 5.99 3.51 10.98
C PRO A 132 5.86 4.34 9.69
N VAL A 133 6.73 5.35 9.54
CA VAL A 133 6.90 6.15 8.33
C VAL A 133 8.25 5.81 7.70
N ILE A 134 8.24 5.28 6.48
CA ILE A 134 9.42 4.66 5.86
C ILE A 134 9.76 5.34 4.54
N GLY A 135 11.00 5.79 4.39
CA GLY A 135 11.52 6.33 3.14
C GLY A 135 11.97 5.22 2.19
N THR A 136 11.52 5.24 0.93
CA THR A 136 11.96 4.30 -0.11
C THR A 136 12.41 5.00 -1.40
N THR A 137 13.33 4.39 -2.14
CA THR A 137 13.71 4.83 -3.49
C THR A 137 14.20 3.66 -4.34
N ASN A 138 13.93 3.72 -5.65
CA ASN A 138 14.46 2.76 -6.61
C ASN A 138 15.99 2.82 -6.75
N GLN A 139 16.63 3.94 -6.36
CA GLN A 139 18.09 4.08 -6.44
C GLN A 139 18.82 3.27 -5.38
N ASP A 140 18.14 2.96 -4.28
CA ASP A 140 18.64 2.12 -3.21
C ASP A 140 17.61 1.01 -2.90
N PRO A 141 17.72 -0.15 -3.56
CA PRO A 141 16.81 -1.27 -3.31
C PRO A 141 16.79 -1.76 -1.86
N LYS A 142 17.83 -1.48 -1.06
CA LYS A 142 17.83 -1.85 0.38
C LYS A 142 16.87 -0.97 1.18
N SER A 143 16.43 0.16 0.63
CA SER A 143 15.40 0.99 1.27
C SER A 143 14.07 0.24 1.46
N TYR A 144 13.81 -0.83 0.70
CA TYR A 144 12.64 -1.69 0.87
C TYR A 144 12.74 -2.64 2.06
N ASP A 145 13.93 -2.92 2.59
CA ASP A 145 14.12 -3.87 3.70
C ASP A 145 13.37 -3.40 4.96
N ALA A 146 13.38 -2.08 5.21
CA ALA A 146 12.63 -1.48 6.31
C ALA A 146 11.10 -1.66 6.14
N LEU A 147 10.60 -1.54 4.91
CA LEU A 147 9.19 -1.76 4.60
C LEU A 147 8.79 -3.21 4.82
N ILE A 148 9.61 -4.17 4.35
CA ILE A 148 9.37 -5.60 4.55
C ILE A 148 9.33 -5.92 6.05
N ALA A 149 10.32 -5.44 6.81
CA ALA A 149 10.37 -5.64 8.26
C ALA A 149 9.15 -5.05 8.99
N ALA A 150 8.65 -3.89 8.54
CA ALA A 150 7.46 -3.28 9.11
C ALA A 150 6.19 -4.10 8.84
N ILE A 151 6.03 -4.63 7.62
CA ILE A 151 4.91 -5.52 7.26
C ILE A 151 4.94 -6.79 8.12
N GLU A 152 6.11 -7.42 8.27
CA GLU A 152 6.27 -8.59 9.14
C GLU A 152 5.98 -8.29 10.61
N SER A 153 6.40 -7.12 11.09
CA SER A 153 6.14 -6.66 12.45
C SER A 153 4.65 -6.43 12.69
N HIS A 154 3.94 -5.83 11.73
CA HIS A 154 2.51 -5.61 11.83
C HIS A 154 1.75 -6.94 11.82
N LYS A 155 2.12 -7.87 10.93
CA LYS A 155 1.58 -9.22 10.93
C LYS A 155 1.70 -9.90 12.30
N LYS A 156 2.87 -9.83 12.94
CA LYS A 156 3.08 -10.37 14.30
C LYS A 156 2.23 -9.67 15.35
N PHE A 157 2.02 -8.36 15.22
CA PHE A 157 1.15 -7.60 16.11
C PHE A 157 -0.31 -8.06 16.00
N LEU A 158 -0.81 -8.33 14.79
CA LEU A 158 -2.16 -8.87 14.56
C LEU A 158 -2.32 -10.31 15.05
N GLU A 159 -1.26 -11.12 15.02
CA GLU A 159 -1.30 -12.50 15.55
C GLU A 159 -1.33 -12.55 17.09
N GLN A 160 -1.00 -11.44 17.77
CA GLN A 160 -0.88 -11.34 19.23
C GLN A 160 -2.07 -10.64 19.90
N ASN A 161 -2.96 -10.01 19.13
CA ASN A 161 -4.13 -9.25 19.59
C ASN A 161 -5.42 -9.80 18.97
#